data_AF-A0A1H8D8Z7-F1
#
_entry.id   AF-A0A1H8D8Z7-F1
#
_cell.length_a   1.000
_cell.length_b   1.000
_cell.length_c   1.000
_cell.angle_alpha   90.00
_cell.angle_beta   90.00
_cell.angle_gamma   90.00
#
_symmetry.space_group_name_H-M   'P 1'
#
loop_
_entity.id
_entity.type
_entity.pdbx_description
1 polymer ?
#
loop_
_entity_poly.entity_id
_entity_poly.type
_entity_poly.pdbx_seq_one_letter_code
_entity_poly.pdbx_strand_id
1 'polypeptide(L)'
;MKLFYIILGATPPGRNIEQHDVFFGIAENLKDLVEDMKDFWKEAKGKIHIDCYQEVKFVDGYEVKIVERGSETSEEQLYFLNLGGYKRGFFEEFHEQHLVVANSMGDAVKKQRLRNFIKQWALKVLPAILMKN
;
A
#
# COMPACT_ATOMS: atom_id res chain seq x y z
N MET A 1 16.64 9.87 4.30
CA MET A 1 15.62 9.25 3.43
C MET A 1 14.40 8.83 4.24
N LYS A 2 13.22 8.90 3.64
CA LYS A 2 11.92 8.62 4.25
C LYS A 2 11.13 7.66 3.38
N LEU A 3 10.30 6.80 3.97
CA LEU A 3 9.32 6.00 3.26
C LEU A 3 8.02 6.81 3.09
N PHE A 4 7.55 6.94 1.85
CA PHE A 4 6.26 7.54 1.54
C PHE A 4 5.27 6.46 1.10
N TYR A 5 4.05 6.52 1.63
CA TYR A 5 2.88 5.77 1.17
C TYR A 5 1.93 6.75 0.48
N ILE A 6 1.66 6.54 -0.80
CA ILE A 6 0.96 7.47 -1.69
C ILE A 6 -0.19 6.75 -2.40
N ILE A 7 -1.36 7.40 -2.44
CA ILE A 7 -2.47 7.01 -3.32
C ILE A 7 -2.41 7.88 -4.57
N LEU A 8 -2.22 7.22 -5.70
CA LEU A 8 -2.20 7.84 -7.02
C LEU A 8 -3.55 7.65 -7.70
N GLY A 9 -3.99 8.68 -8.41
CA GLY A 9 -5.16 8.65 -9.29
C GLY A 9 -4.75 8.91 -10.74
N ALA A 10 -5.36 8.17 -11.67
CA ALA A 10 -5.19 8.37 -13.10
C ALA A 10 -6.35 7.78 -13.91
N THR A 11 -6.54 8.26 -15.15
CA THR A 11 -7.42 7.64 -16.14
C THR A 11 -6.59 7.18 -17.34
N PRO A 12 -5.97 5.98 -17.30
CA PRO A 12 -5.20 5.46 -18.42
C PRO A 12 -6.05 5.33 -19.69
N PRO A 13 -5.44 5.40 -20.89
CA PRO A 13 -6.14 5.19 -22.15
C PRO A 13 -6.92 3.87 -22.16
N GLY A 14 -8.18 3.93 -22.57
CA GLY A 14 -9.08 2.77 -22.60
C GLY A 14 -9.88 2.55 -21.31
N ARG A 15 -9.70 3.37 -20.27
CA ARG A 15 -10.55 3.38 -19.09
C ARG A 15 -11.65 4.44 -19.23
N ASN A 16 -12.87 4.06 -18.83
CA ASN A 16 -14.03 4.95 -18.86
C ASN A 16 -14.13 5.82 -17.61
N ILE A 17 -13.52 5.37 -16.51
CA ILE A 17 -13.49 6.04 -15.22
C ILE A 17 -12.07 6.08 -14.69
N GLU A 18 -11.85 7.00 -13.77
CA GLU A 18 -10.62 7.13 -12.98
C GLU A 18 -10.33 5.86 -12.18
N GLN A 19 -9.05 5.57 -12.06
CA GLN A 19 -8.50 4.45 -11.31
C GLN A 19 -7.56 4.98 -10.25
N HIS A 20 -7.39 4.19 -9.19
CA HIS A 20 -6.49 4.50 -8.11
C HIS A 20 -5.53 3.33 -7.90
N ASP A 21 -4.29 3.63 -7.56
CA ASP A 21 -3.30 2.64 -7.16
C ASP A 21 -2.42 3.17 -6.03
N VAL A 22 -1.74 2.25 -5.35
CA VAL A 22 -0.88 2.52 -4.21
C VAL A 22 0.58 2.46 -4.62
N PHE A 23 1.29 3.55 -4.41
CA PHE A 23 2.72 3.66 -4.63
C PHE A 23 3.46 3.84 -3.31
N PHE A 24 4.59 3.15 -3.17
CA PHE A 24 5.55 3.38 -2.10
C PHE A 24 6.88 3.81 -2.68
N GLY A 25 7.44 4.89 -2.15
CA GLY A 25 8.70 5.45 -2.61
C GLY A 25 9.60 5.85 -1.45
N ILE A 26 10.91 5.81 -1.66
CA ILE A 26 11.90 6.23 -0.67
C ILE A 26 12.64 7.47 -1.19
N ALA A 27 12.52 8.59 -0.49
CA ALA A 27 13.15 9.86 -0.90
C ALA A 27 13.36 10.81 0.29
N GLU A 28 14.06 11.93 0.09
CA GLU A 28 14.15 13.00 1.10
C GLU A 28 12.86 13.84 1.14
N ASN A 29 12.27 14.10 -0.02
CA ASN A 29 11.01 14.85 -0.17
C ASN A 29 10.07 14.14 -1.15
N LEU A 30 8.76 14.31 -0.96
CA LEU A 30 7.73 13.75 -1.86
C LEU A 30 7.94 14.14 -3.32
N LYS A 31 8.33 15.39 -3.59
CA LYS A 31 8.57 15.90 -4.96
C LYS A 31 9.68 15.15 -5.70
N ASP A 32 10.61 14.53 -4.96
CA ASP A 32 11.74 13.81 -5.54
C ASP A 32 11.27 12.47 -6.15
N LEU A 33 10.05 12.01 -5.83
CA LEU A 33 9.43 10.79 -6.35
C LEU A 33 8.62 11.00 -7.64
N VAL A 34 8.60 12.21 -8.22
CA VAL A 34 7.72 12.52 -9.37
C VAL A 34 7.99 11.63 -10.57
N GLU A 35 9.25 11.40 -10.91
CA GLU A 35 9.58 10.51 -12.03
C GLU A 35 9.33 9.04 -11.67
N ASP A 36 9.61 8.62 -10.44
CA ASP A 36 9.31 7.25 -9.97
C ASP A 36 7.81 6.93 -10.06
N MET A 37 6.93 7.87 -9.71
CA MET A 37 5.47 7.71 -9.81
C MET A 37 5.02 7.59 -11.27
N LYS A 38 5.63 8.36 -12.19
CA LYS A 38 5.34 8.25 -13.63
C LYS A 38 5.83 6.93 -14.21
N ASP A 39 6.98 6.45 -13.77
CA ASP A 39 7.56 5.18 -14.18
C ASP A 39 6.81 3.98 -13.59
N PHE A 40 6.25 4.12 -12.40
CA PHE A 40 5.36 3.13 -11.80
C PHE A 40 4.08 2.94 -12.64
N TRP A 41 3.46 4.04 -13.08
CA TRP A 41 2.19 4.00 -13.83
C TRP A 41 2.32 4.51 -15.27
N LYS A 42 3.12 3.81 -16.09
CA LYS A 42 3.45 4.22 -17.47
C LYS A 42 2.22 4.37 -18.37
N GLU A 43 1.19 3.55 -18.13
CA GLU A 43 -0.07 3.58 -18.87
C GLU A 43 -0.80 4.91 -18.71
N ALA A 44 -0.61 5.61 -17.59
CA ALA A 44 -1.18 6.94 -17.37
C ALA A 44 -0.51 8.03 -18.25
N LYS A 45 0.59 7.73 -18.95
CA LYS A 45 1.32 8.67 -19.84
C LYS A 45 1.65 9.99 -19.14
N GLY A 46 2.06 9.91 -17.88
CA GLY A 46 2.38 11.08 -17.04
C GLY A 46 1.19 11.90 -16.55
N LYS A 47 -0.05 11.50 -16.87
CA LYS A 47 -1.28 12.13 -16.37
C LYS A 47 -1.73 11.48 -15.07
N ILE A 48 -0.97 11.74 -14.01
CA ILE A 48 -1.19 11.20 -12.66
C ILE A 48 -1.38 12.38 -11.72
N HIS A 49 -2.22 12.21 -10.71
CA HIS A 49 -2.30 13.09 -9.54
C HIS A 49 -2.16 12.28 -8.25
N ILE A 50 -1.87 12.98 -7.16
CA ILE A 50 -1.78 12.41 -5.82
C ILE A 50 -3.06 12.78 -5.09
N ASP A 51 -3.83 11.77 -4.68
CA ASP A 51 -5.03 11.99 -3.87
C ASP A 51 -4.68 12.18 -2.39
N CYS A 52 -3.74 11.36 -1.90
CA CYS A 52 -3.20 11.50 -0.57
C CYS A 52 -1.80 10.89 -0.46
N TYR A 53 -1.06 11.32 0.55
CA TYR A 53 0.22 10.72 0.90
C TYR A 53 0.47 10.81 2.40
N GLN A 54 1.36 9.97 2.89
CA GLN A 54 1.88 10.03 4.25
C GLN A 54 3.35 9.60 4.29
N GLU A 55 4.12 10.22 5.19
CA GLU A 55 5.44 9.72 5.59
C GLU A 55 5.24 8.61 6.63
N VAL A 56 5.71 7.40 6.32
CA VAL A 56 5.57 6.23 7.21
C VAL A 56 6.74 6.22 8.20
N LYS A 57 6.51 6.81 9.38
CA LYS A 57 7.52 6.87 10.46
C LYS A 57 7.42 5.71 11.44
N PHE A 58 6.20 5.31 11.79
CA PHE A 58 5.95 4.27 12.79
C PHE A 58 4.80 3.36 12.35
N VAL A 59 4.94 2.06 12.58
CA VAL A 59 3.92 1.05 12.33
C VAL A 59 3.93 0.03 13.46
N ASP A 60 2.77 -0.26 14.06
CA ASP A 60 2.63 -1.22 15.17
C ASP A 60 3.62 -1.01 16.34
N GLY A 61 4.01 0.25 16.60
CA GLY A 61 4.97 0.61 17.66
C GLY A 61 6.45 0.51 17.25
N TYR A 62 6.76 0.08 16.04
CA TYR A 62 8.11 0.05 15.48
C TYR A 62 8.42 1.34 14.73
N GLU A 63 9.67 1.80 14.80
CA GLU A 63 10.19 2.89 13.97
C GLU A 63 10.66 2.35 12.61
N VAL A 64 10.28 3.01 11.53
CA VAL A 64 10.74 2.67 10.17
C VAL A 64 12.02 3.44 9.87
N LYS A 65 13.11 2.71 9.61
CA LYS A 65 14.40 3.27 9.19
C LYS A 65 14.76 2.81 7.79
N ILE A 66 15.24 3.73 6.99
CA ILE A 66 15.81 3.44 5.67
C ILE A 66 17.30 3.18 5.86
N VAL A 67 17.74 1.99 5.45
CA VAL A 67 19.14 1.55 5.53
C VAL A 67 19.60 1.05 4.17
N GLU A 68 20.91 0.92 3.98
CA GLU A 68 21.46 0.37 2.75
C GLU A 68 21.12 -1.12 2.61
N ARG A 69 20.96 -1.59 1.37
CA ARG A 69 20.65 -3.00 1.14
C ARG A 69 21.82 -3.86 1.63
N GLY A 70 21.52 -4.81 2.51
CA GLY A 70 22.51 -5.74 3.08
C GLY A 70 23.06 -5.32 4.45
N SER A 71 22.75 -4.12 4.94
CA SER A 71 23.03 -3.74 6.33
C SER A 71 21.90 -4.23 7.23
N GLU A 72 22.08 -5.41 7.81
CA GLU A 72 21.20 -6.08 8.77
C GLU A 72 19.79 -6.44 8.26
N THR A 73 19.29 -7.60 8.67
CA THR A 73 17.91 -8.04 8.42
C THR A 73 17.17 -8.13 9.73
N SER A 74 16.14 -7.31 9.90
CA SER A 74 15.15 -7.51 10.96
C SER A 74 14.37 -8.80 10.70
N GLU A 75 14.08 -9.57 11.76
CA GLU A 75 13.20 -10.75 11.67
C GLU A 75 11.76 -10.31 11.36
N GLU A 76 11.33 -9.19 11.94
CA GLU A 76 10.08 -8.51 11.59
C GLU A 76 10.22 -7.73 10.28
N GLN A 77 9.19 -7.82 9.43
CA GLN A 77 9.09 -7.09 8.17
C GLN A 77 7.82 -6.23 8.14
N LEU A 78 7.88 -5.15 7.36
CA LEU A 78 6.74 -4.28 7.08
C LEU A 78 5.93 -4.84 5.90
N TYR A 79 4.64 -5.03 6.14
CA TYR A 79 3.67 -5.52 5.16
C TYR A 79 2.61 -4.46 4.90
N PHE A 80 2.25 -4.27 3.64
CA PHE A 80 1.02 -3.61 3.24
C PHE A 80 -0.05 -4.65 2.97
N LEU A 81 -1.28 -4.40 3.38
CA LEU A 81 -2.40 -5.31 3.14
C LEU A 81 -3.54 -4.49 2.57
N ASN A 82 -3.97 -4.84 1.35
CA ASN A 82 -5.15 -4.27 0.71
C ASN A 82 -6.31 -5.28 0.80
N LEU A 83 -7.21 -5.07 1.74
CA LEU A 83 -8.27 -6.02 2.08
C LEU A 83 -9.56 -5.62 1.38
N GLY A 84 -9.96 -6.40 0.36
CA GLY A 84 -11.22 -6.22 -0.37
C GLY A 84 -12.38 -7.03 0.23
N GLY A 85 -13.59 -6.49 0.12
CA GLY A 85 -14.80 -7.19 0.55
C GLY A 85 -16.09 -6.59 0.00
N TYR A 86 -17.13 -7.43 -0.08
CA TYR A 86 -18.47 -7.05 -0.51
C TYR A 86 -19.48 -7.18 0.61
N LYS A 87 -20.46 -6.27 0.64
CA LYS A 87 -21.59 -6.32 1.59
C LYS A 87 -22.88 -6.34 0.81
N ARG A 88 -23.76 -7.25 1.23
CA ARG A 88 -25.10 -7.36 0.66
C ARG A 88 -25.81 -6.01 0.74
N GLY A 89 -26.37 -5.58 -0.40
CA GLY A 89 -27.05 -4.29 -0.52
C GLY A 89 -26.16 -3.15 -1.03
N PHE A 90 -24.86 -3.38 -1.22
CA PHE A 90 -23.93 -2.44 -1.85
C PHE A 90 -23.37 -3.04 -3.13
N PHE A 91 -23.22 -2.20 -4.16
CA PHE A 91 -22.75 -2.64 -5.47
C PHE A 91 -21.22 -2.66 -5.56
N GLU A 92 -20.55 -1.71 -4.89
CA GLU A 92 -19.10 -1.54 -4.94
C GLU A 92 -18.34 -2.52 -4.02
N GLU A 93 -17.09 -2.75 -4.37
CA GLU A 93 -16.12 -3.41 -3.49
C GLU A 93 -15.52 -2.39 -2.53
N PHE A 94 -15.46 -2.74 -1.25
CA PHE A 94 -14.86 -1.91 -0.22
C PHE A 94 -13.46 -2.40 0.06
N HIS A 95 -12.55 -1.46 0.29
CA HIS A 95 -11.16 -1.75 0.59
C HIS A 95 -10.75 -1.11 1.91
N GLU A 96 -10.05 -1.90 2.74
CA GLU A 96 -9.27 -1.38 3.86
C GLU A 96 -7.78 -1.64 3.62
N GLN A 97 -6.99 -0.58 3.73
CA GLN A 97 -5.56 -0.61 3.53
C GLN A 97 -4.84 -0.49 4.87
N HIS A 98 -3.96 -1.44 5.16
CA HIS A 98 -3.24 -1.52 6.43
C HIS A 98 -1.74 -1.68 6.23
N LEU A 99 -0.96 -1.02 7.08
CA LEU A 99 0.46 -1.32 7.28
C LEU A 99 0.60 -2.14 8.57
N VAL A 100 1.36 -3.23 8.51
CA VAL A 100 1.49 -4.21 9.60
C VAL A 100 2.93 -4.67 9.71
N VAL A 101 3.43 -4.82 10.94
CA VAL A 101 4.72 -5.45 11.21
C VAL A 101 4.51 -6.91 11.58
N ALA A 102 5.18 -7.85 10.91
CA ALA A 102 5.07 -9.29 11.19
C ALA A 102 6.30 -10.09 10.75
N ASN A 103 6.44 -11.33 11.23
CA ASN A 103 7.56 -12.22 10.84
C ASN A 103 7.29 -12.94 9.51
N SER A 104 6.04 -12.95 9.07
CA SER A 104 5.63 -13.58 7.82
C SER A 104 4.35 -12.94 7.28
N MET A 105 4.12 -13.06 5.97
CA MET A 105 2.85 -12.67 5.35
C MET A 105 1.65 -13.43 5.96
N GLY A 106 1.84 -14.70 6.32
CA GLY A 106 0.80 -15.48 6.99
C GLY A 106 0.38 -14.88 8.33
N ASP A 107 1.35 -14.39 9.10
CA ASP A 107 1.08 -13.74 10.39
C ASP A 107 0.50 -12.34 10.22
N ALA A 108 0.96 -11.57 9.20
CA ALA A 108 0.36 -10.29 8.85
C ALA A 108 -1.14 -10.42 8.54
N VAL A 109 -1.51 -11.41 7.71
CA VAL A 109 -2.92 -11.69 7.37
C VAL A 109 -3.70 -12.15 8.60
N LYS A 110 -3.14 -13.03 9.44
CA LYS A 110 -3.80 -13.48 10.70
C LYS A 110 -4.06 -12.31 11.65
N LYS A 111 -3.09 -11.41 11.84
CA LYS A 111 -3.25 -10.20 12.67
C LYS A 111 -4.44 -9.35 12.21
N GLN A 112 -4.64 -9.24 10.89
CA GLN A 112 -5.76 -8.47 10.35
C GLN A 112 -7.10 -9.21 10.39
N ARG A 113 -7.13 -10.54 10.19
CA ARG A 113 -8.35 -11.39 10.26
C ARG A 113 -9.19 -11.22 11.52
N LEU A 114 -8.58 -10.76 12.61
CA LEU A 114 -9.25 -10.53 13.89
C LEU A 114 -10.02 -9.20 13.94
N ARG A 115 -9.82 -8.28 12.98
CA ARG A 115 -10.47 -6.96 12.94
C ARG A 115 -11.92 -7.01 12.42
N ASN A 116 -12.72 -6.03 12.82
CA ASN A 116 -14.17 -5.99 12.59
C ASN A 116 -14.56 -5.96 11.10
N PHE A 117 -13.72 -5.40 10.23
CA PHE A 117 -13.93 -5.41 8.78
C PHE A 117 -14.07 -6.84 8.23
N ILE A 118 -13.33 -7.80 8.76
CA ILE A 118 -13.36 -9.17 8.23
C ILE A 118 -14.62 -9.92 8.67
N LYS A 119 -15.31 -9.44 9.71
CA LYS A 119 -16.53 -10.08 10.22
C LYS A 119 -17.82 -9.63 9.53
N GLN A 120 -17.82 -8.48 8.85
CA GLN A 120 -19.04 -7.88 8.28
C GLN A 120 -19.16 -8.04 6.75
N TRP A 121 -18.09 -8.44 6.06
CA TRP A 121 -18.00 -8.40 4.60
C TRP A 121 -17.67 -9.80 4.04
N ALA A 122 -18.34 -10.22 2.95
CA ALA A 122 -18.04 -11.45 2.23
C ALA A 122 -16.72 -11.27 1.47
N LEU A 123 -15.71 -12.05 1.85
CA LEU A 123 -14.30 -11.65 1.75
C LEU A 123 -13.64 -12.04 0.42
N LYS A 124 -12.78 -11.14 -0.10
CA LYS A 124 -11.70 -11.48 -1.04
C LYS A 124 -10.39 -10.83 -0.55
N VAL A 125 -9.61 -11.58 0.22
CA VAL A 125 -8.29 -11.09 0.67
C VAL A 125 -7.30 -11.25 -0.48
N LEU A 126 -6.80 -10.13 -0.98
CA LEU A 126 -5.66 -10.09 -1.89
C LEU A 126 -4.45 -9.56 -1.10
N PRO A 127 -3.63 -10.43 -0.50
CA PRO A 127 -2.43 -9.96 0.18
C PRO A 127 -1.45 -9.46 -0.89
N ALA A 128 -1.16 -8.16 -0.89
CA ALA A 128 -0.10 -7.59 -1.69
C ALA A 128 1.18 -7.55 -0.85
N ILE A 129 2.21 -8.32 -1.20
CA ILE A 129 3.52 -8.21 -0.53
C ILE A 129 4.19 -6.95 -1.07
N LEU A 130 4.57 -6.03 -0.20
CA LEU A 130 5.19 -4.78 -0.65
C LEU A 130 6.70 -4.74 -0.53
N MET A 131 7.34 -5.62 0.23
CA MET A 131 8.80 -5.69 0.25
C MET A 131 9.23 -7.15 0.40
N LYS A 132 9.72 -7.74 -0.69
CA LYS A 132 10.71 -8.82 -0.59
C LYS A 132 12.07 -8.15 -0.71
N ASN A 133 12.93 -8.36 0.29
CA ASN A 133 14.34 -8.01 0.23
C ASN A 133 15.02 -8.59 -1.02
#